data_AF-A0A966B5Z1-F1
#
_entry.id   AF-A0A966B5Z1-F1
#
_cell.length_a   1.000
_cell.length_b   1.000
_cell.length_c   1.000
_cell.angle_alpha   90.00
_cell.angle_beta   90.00
_cell.angle_gamma   90.00
#
_symmetry.space_group_name_H-M   'P 1'
#
loop_
_entity.id
_entity.type
_entity.pdbx_description
1 polymer ?
#
loop_
_entity_poly.entity_id
_entity_poly.type
_entity_poly.pdbx_seq_one_letter_code
_entity_poly.pdbx_strand_id
1 'polypeptide(L)'
;MGNYQEAIRQVSLENMNEPFYEGSVQKLYAIPDEPDYMVTETTAGGSVFDVGTIFAIDGSDVARAVFRHVLYTNLSKPETWQEVREAVNSAEGLDPKMKDILLEGTMDKLTSVGGVTHHCGMVDATTGEVSHEGLPENESALNIVRRFKIEKPDQDKFLKHSFYDYSKFNDLDRNVVPLECIVRFGITSGSSVFRKYLKLSDSDKRKFELELGANGPLTAWEYLTTPIVDFTSKYEPEDRAVTKQEAHNMSGLDAKTFAELGKLAILGGWAVRVMVEKMGLQLWDLKWEFARDGDDLVFVDTIDTDSFRATSILEDDGDRIVIHYNKQAMRDYYKIAHSDWLSAINDAKEQGRAEGVPFVEILRARQESGEAPKDPVVDEAFLAIQVGKMNLIKDCILGRRESAEVASALEDCGKREVDFYTGNGHRDALKELNGLA
;
A
#
# COMPACT_ATOMS: atom_id res chain seq x y z
N MET A 1 19.16 -0.55 -19.03
CA MET A 1 18.27 -0.65 -20.21
C MET A 1 17.35 0.55 -20.18
N GLY A 2 17.00 1.13 -21.34
CA GLY A 2 16.02 2.22 -21.37
C GLY A 2 14.67 1.73 -20.86
N ASN A 3 13.88 2.60 -20.22
CA ASN A 3 12.50 2.29 -19.88
C ASN A 3 11.78 1.87 -21.17
N TYR A 4 11.33 0.62 -21.24
CA TYR A 4 10.58 0.04 -22.37
C TYR A 4 9.16 0.64 -22.49
N GLN A 5 8.99 1.90 -22.06
CA GLN A 5 7.70 2.55 -21.89
C GLN A 5 6.96 2.74 -23.21
N GLU A 6 7.62 2.72 -24.39
CA GLU A 6 6.99 3.11 -25.67
C GLU A 6 6.43 1.97 -26.54
N ALA A 7 6.32 0.73 -26.06
CA ALA A 7 5.91 -0.38 -26.93
C ALA A 7 4.43 -0.33 -27.36
N ILE A 8 3.52 0.10 -26.46
CA ILE A 8 2.08 0.05 -26.69
C ILE A 8 1.50 1.46 -26.80
N ARG A 9 1.20 1.92 -28.01
CA ARG A 9 0.64 3.27 -28.25
C ARG A 9 -0.88 3.35 -28.14
N GLN A 10 -1.56 2.23 -28.33
CA GLN A 10 -3.01 2.16 -28.30
C GLN A 10 -3.46 0.73 -27.94
N VAL A 11 -4.58 0.62 -27.23
CA VAL A 11 -5.28 -0.65 -26.99
C VAL A 11 -6.73 -0.54 -27.45
N SER A 12 -7.32 -1.66 -27.86
CA SER A 12 -8.76 -1.69 -28.16
C SER A 12 -9.55 -1.81 -26.85
N LEU A 13 -10.41 -0.83 -26.58
CA LEU A 13 -11.30 -0.85 -25.42
C LEU A 13 -12.33 -2.00 -25.49
N GLU A 14 -12.70 -2.45 -26.69
CA GLU A 14 -13.59 -3.62 -26.87
C GLU A 14 -12.94 -4.92 -26.36
N ASN A 15 -11.62 -4.98 -26.30
CA ASN A 15 -10.89 -6.13 -25.78
C ASN A 15 -10.81 -6.13 -24.23
N MET A 16 -11.30 -5.08 -23.57
CA MET A 16 -11.30 -4.93 -22.10
C MET A 16 -12.60 -5.43 -21.45
N ASN A 17 -13.34 -6.33 -22.11
CA ASN A 17 -14.60 -6.85 -21.61
C ASN A 17 -14.47 -8.09 -20.73
N GLU A 18 -13.44 -8.91 -20.96
CA GLU A 18 -13.28 -10.20 -20.27
C GLU A 18 -11.88 -10.29 -19.62
N PRO A 19 -11.78 -10.03 -18.30
CA PRO A 19 -10.51 -10.11 -17.61
C PRO A 19 -10.07 -11.57 -17.47
N PHE A 20 -8.77 -11.84 -17.63
CA PHE A 20 -8.22 -13.16 -17.33
C PHE A 20 -8.03 -13.38 -15.83
N TYR A 21 -8.08 -12.30 -15.04
CA TYR A 21 -8.04 -12.33 -13.58
C TYR A 21 -8.89 -11.19 -13.00
N GLU A 22 -9.71 -11.52 -12.00
CA GLU A 22 -10.52 -10.57 -11.24
C GLU A 22 -10.20 -10.74 -9.74
N GLY A 23 -9.58 -9.70 -9.17
CA GLY A 23 -9.34 -9.58 -7.74
C GLY A 23 -10.31 -8.60 -7.07
N SER A 24 -10.21 -8.44 -5.76
CA SER A 24 -11.16 -7.63 -4.98
C SER A 24 -11.22 -6.16 -5.42
N VAL A 25 -10.09 -5.61 -5.87
CA VAL A 25 -9.97 -4.18 -6.21
C VAL A 25 -9.42 -3.92 -7.61
N GLN A 26 -9.08 -4.97 -8.37
CA GLN A 26 -8.39 -4.85 -9.65
C GLN A 26 -8.77 -5.99 -10.59
N LYS A 27 -8.90 -5.68 -11.88
CA LYS A 27 -9.05 -6.64 -12.98
C LYS A 27 -7.84 -6.59 -13.90
N LEU A 28 -7.47 -7.72 -14.50
CA LEU A 28 -6.34 -7.83 -15.41
C LEU A 28 -6.80 -8.34 -16.78
N TYR A 29 -6.36 -7.66 -17.84
CA TYR A 29 -6.72 -7.95 -19.21
C TYR A 29 -5.49 -8.26 -20.06
N ALA A 30 -5.66 -9.18 -21.00
CA ALA A 30 -4.65 -9.45 -22.01
C ALA A 30 -4.67 -8.38 -23.09
N ILE A 31 -3.47 -8.02 -23.57
CA ILE A 31 -3.33 -7.24 -24.79
C ILE A 31 -3.06 -8.26 -25.90
N PRO A 32 -3.94 -8.37 -26.91
CA PRO A 32 -3.72 -9.30 -28.02
C PRO A 32 -2.35 -9.09 -28.66
N ASP A 33 -1.68 -10.20 -28.99
CA ASP A 33 -0.35 -10.25 -29.61
C ASP A 33 0.81 -9.64 -28.78
N GLU A 34 0.54 -9.17 -27.55
CA GLU A 34 1.52 -8.50 -26.68
C GLU A 34 1.64 -9.21 -25.31
N PRO A 35 2.18 -10.44 -25.27
CA PRO A 35 2.16 -11.30 -24.08
C PRO A 35 3.04 -10.80 -22.93
N ASP A 36 3.94 -9.87 -23.18
CA ASP A 36 4.80 -9.24 -22.16
C ASP A 36 4.09 -8.09 -21.41
N TYR A 37 2.89 -7.69 -21.84
CA TYR A 37 2.14 -6.56 -21.26
C TYR A 37 0.71 -6.94 -20.85
N MET A 38 0.14 -6.21 -19.91
CA MET A 38 -1.27 -6.32 -19.54
C MET A 38 -1.87 -4.96 -19.25
N VAL A 39 -3.18 -4.86 -19.42
CA VAL A 39 -3.95 -3.75 -18.87
C VAL A 39 -4.43 -4.13 -17.48
N THR A 40 -4.24 -3.23 -16.53
CA THR A 40 -4.78 -3.31 -15.17
C THR A 40 -5.91 -2.31 -15.06
N GLU A 41 -7.10 -2.76 -14.67
CA GLU A 41 -8.22 -1.89 -14.35
C GLU A 41 -8.38 -1.82 -12.83
N THR A 42 -8.26 -0.62 -12.26
CA THR A 42 -8.63 -0.38 -10.86
C THR A 42 -10.14 -0.31 -10.75
N THR A 43 -10.75 -1.03 -9.82
CA THR A 43 -12.22 -0.98 -9.62
C THR A 43 -12.60 0.06 -8.57
N ALA A 44 -13.85 0.53 -8.53
CA ALA A 44 -14.31 1.42 -7.45
C ALA A 44 -14.56 0.67 -6.12
N GLY A 45 -14.43 -0.66 -6.14
CA GLY A 45 -14.65 -1.55 -5.01
C GLY A 45 -13.63 -1.34 -3.89
N GLY A 46 -14.14 -1.30 -2.66
CA GLY A 46 -13.36 -1.27 -1.44
C GLY A 46 -13.53 -2.56 -0.62
N SER A 47 -12.41 -3.11 -0.17
CA SER A 47 -12.38 -4.32 0.67
C SER A 47 -11.58 -4.10 1.94
N VAL A 48 -12.19 -4.31 3.10
CA VAL A 48 -11.53 -4.24 4.41
C VAL A 48 -11.75 -5.54 5.17
N PHE A 49 -10.81 -5.90 6.06
CA PHE A 49 -10.88 -7.10 6.90
C PHE A 49 -11.01 -8.44 6.14
N ASP A 50 -10.65 -8.47 4.86
CA ASP A 50 -10.55 -9.66 4.00
C ASP A 50 -11.91 -10.34 3.70
N VAL A 51 -13.03 -9.64 3.84
CA VAL A 51 -14.39 -10.17 3.57
C VAL A 51 -14.87 -9.97 2.12
N GLY A 52 -13.97 -9.58 1.22
CA GLY A 52 -14.32 -9.17 -0.14
C GLY A 52 -14.76 -7.71 -0.24
N THR A 53 -15.37 -7.34 -1.36
CA THR A 53 -15.77 -5.96 -1.66
C THR A 53 -17.14 -5.66 -1.06
N ILE A 54 -17.20 -4.69 -0.15
CA ILE A 54 -18.41 -4.39 0.65
C ILE A 54 -18.84 -2.92 0.60
N PHE A 55 -18.05 -2.06 -0.03
CA PHE A 55 -18.40 -0.67 -0.33
C PHE A 55 -17.78 -0.25 -1.65
N ALA A 56 -18.25 0.86 -2.21
CA ALA A 56 -17.60 1.54 -3.30
C ALA A 56 -17.51 3.03 -2.97
N ILE A 57 -16.43 3.67 -3.40
CA ILE A 57 -16.32 5.13 -3.30
C ILE A 57 -16.29 5.68 -4.73
N ASP A 58 -17.21 6.57 -5.03
CA ASP A 58 -17.39 7.11 -6.38
C ASP A 58 -16.12 7.81 -6.87
N GLY A 59 -15.72 7.52 -8.12
CA GLY A 59 -14.49 8.00 -8.76
C GLY A 59 -13.16 7.49 -8.16
N SER A 60 -13.20 6.58 -7.18
CA SER A 60 -11.98 6.07 -6.53
C SER A 60 -11.13 5.17 -7.43
N ASP A 61 -11.73 4.50 -8.39
CA ASP A 61 -11.05 3.75 -9.45
C ASP A 61 -10.09 4.63 -10.23
N VAL A 62 -10.63 5.69 -10.84
CA VAL A 62 -9.88 6.64 -11.65
C VAL A 62 -8.86 7.39 -10.80
N ALA A 63 -9.25 7.85 -9.60
CA ALA A 63 -8.32 8.57 -8.71
C ALA A 63 -7.10 7.72 -8.33
N ARG A 64 -7.31 6.43 -8.01
CA ARG A 64 -6.23 5.50 -7.68
C ARG A 64 -5.38 5.14 -8.90
N ALA A 65 -6.00 4.90 -10.06
CA ALA A 65 -5.27 4.64 -11.31
C ALA A 65 -4.41 5.85 -11.74
N VAL A 66 -4.92 7.06 -11.55
CA VAL A 66 -4.18 8.31 -11.76
C VAL A 66 -3.01 8.42 -10.78
N PHE A 67 -3.24 8.20 -9.49
CA PHE A 67 -2.19 8.21 -8.47
C PHE A 67 -1.06 7.25 -8.85
N ARG A 68 -1.42 6.00 -9.18
CA ARG A 68 -0.50 4.96 -9.65
C ARG A 68 0.29 5.46 -10.86
N HIS A 69 -0.40 5.92 -11.90
CA HIS A 69 0.25 6.38 -13.13
C HIS A 69 1.29 7.45 -12.83
N VAL A 70 0.91 8.51 -12.12
CA VAL A 70 1.80 9.63 -11.85
C VAL A 70 2.98 9.21 -10.97
N LEU A 71 2.74 8.41 -9.92
CA LEU A 71 3.81 7.93 -9.05
C LEU A 71 4.82 7.08 -9.82
N TYR A 72 4.39 6.03 -10.52
CA TYR A 72 5.33 5.15 -11.21
C TYR A 72 6.04 5.81 -12.39
N THR A 73 5.37 6.71 -13.12
CA THR A 73 5.99 7.55 -14.15
C THR A 73 7.04 8.50 -13.54
N ASN A 74 6.83 8.99 -12.31
CA ASN A 74 7.82 9.83 -11.63
C ASN A 74 8.98 9.00 -11.05
N LEU A 75 8.72 7.81 -10.51
CA LEU A 75 9.79 6.90 -10.07
C LEU A 75 10.77 6.55 -11.21
N SER A 76 10.31 6.59 -12.46
CA SER A 76 11.17 6.34 -13.62
C SER A 76 12.01 7.55 -14.04
N LYS A 77 11.89 8.70 -13.37
CA LYS A 77 12.56 9.96 -13.71
C LYS A 77 13.70 10.30 -12.73
N PRO A 78 14.91 10.61 -13.22
CA PRO A 78 16.02 11.07 -12.38
C PRO A 78 15.68 12.25 -11.46
N GLU A 79 14.85 13.18 -11.93
CA GLU A 79 14.46 14.40 -11.21
C GLU A 79 13.71 14.09 -9.92
N THR A 80 12.85 13.07 -9.92
CA THR A 80 12.16 12.62 -8.70
C THR A 80 13.16 12.16 -7.66
N TRP A 81 14.23 11.48 -8.07
CA TRP A 81 15.26 11.03 -7.14
C TRP A 81 16.18 12.15 -6.66
N GLN A 82 16.31 13.24 -7.42
CA GLN A 82 16.99 14.45 -6.95
C GLN A 82 16.18 15.10 -5.82
N GLU A 83 14.86 15.23 -5.97
CA GLU A 83 13.98 15.69 -4.89
C GLU A 83 14.04 14.77 -3.66
N VAL A 84 14.04 13.45 -3.86
CA VAL A 84 14.20 12.47 -2.77
C VAL A 84 15.54 12.63 -2.07
N ARG A 85 16.64 12.82 -2.82
CA ARG A 85 17.97 13.05 -2.26
C ARG A 85 17.98 14.29 -1.37
N GLU A 86 17.40 15.38 -1.85
CA GLU A 86 17.27 16.62 -1.06
C GLU A 86 16.46 16.39 0.21
N ALA A 87 15.31 15.72 0.11
CA ALA A 87 14.44 15.41 1.25
C ALA A 87 15.15 14.53 2.30
N VAL A 88 15.87 13.48 1.87
CA VAL A 88 16.66 12.63 2.78
C VAL A 88 17.78 13.44 3.44
N ASN A 89 18.47 14.29 2.67
CA ASN A 89 19.57 15.11 3.18
C ASN A 89 19.07 16.12 4.23
N SER A 90 17.93 16.78 3.98
CA SER A 90 17.33 17.76 4.89
C SER A 90 16.47 17.14 6.00
N ALA A 91 16.24 15.83 6.00
CA ALA A 91 15.40 15.16 6.98
C ALA A 91 15.92 15.39 8.41
N GLU A 92 15.10 16.08 9.21
CA GLU A 92 15.31 16.23 10.65
C GLU A 92 14.96 14.94 11.38
N GLY A 93 15.73 14.59 12.41
CA GLY A 93 15.51 13.38 13.22
C GLY A 93 15.93 12.06 12.56
N LEU A 94 16.27 12.04 11.26
CA LEU A 94 16.85 10.87 10.60
C LEU A 94 18.25 10.57 11.15
N ASP A 95 18.48 9.33 11.56
CA ASP A 95 19.77 8.85 12.06
C ASP A 95 20.89 9.15 11.04
N PRO A 96 22.01 9.77 11.45
CA PRO A 96 23.07 10.15 10.52
C PRO A 96 23.67 8.98 9.74
N LYS A 97 23.83 7.80 10.35
CA LYS A 97 24.36 6.64 9.63
C LYS A 97 23.35 6.11 8.62
N MET A 98 22.07 6.12 8.97
CA MET A 98 21.01 5.78 8.02
C MET A 98 20.98 6.76 6.85
N LYS A 99 21.17 8.06 7.11
CA LYS A 99 21.28 9.09 6.07
C LYS A 99 22.43 8.78 5.11
N ASP A 100 23.63 8.49 5.63
CA ASP A 100 24.79 8.11 4.82
C ASP A 100 24.49 6.85 3.98
N ILE A 101 23.93 5.81 4.62
CA ILE A 101 23.52 4.57 3.94
C ILE A 101 22.55 4.86 2.80
N LEU A 102 21.56 5.73 2.99
CA LEU A 102 20.56 6.04 1.96
C LEU A 102 21.13 6.87 0.81
N LEU A 103 22.09 7.77 1.07
CA LEU A 103 22.64 8.71 0.09
C LEU A 103 23.76 8.15 -0.81
N GLU A 104 24.38 7.03 -0.43
CA GLU A 104 25.43 6.41 -1.25
C GLU A 104 24.87 5.45 -2.34
N GLY A 105 25.70 4.96 -3.26
CA GLY A 105 25.41 3.80 -4.12
C GLY A 105 24.10 3.89 -4.93
N THR A 106 23.05 3.17 -4.51
CA THR A 106 21.73 3.14 -5.17
C THR A 106 21.17 4.54 -5.47
N MET A 107 21.37 5.51 -4.58
CA MET A 107 20.91 6.88 -4.79
C MET A 107 21.55 7.53 -6.02
N ASP A 108 22.83 7.28 -6.29
CA ASP A 108 23.51 7.81 -7.47
C ASP A 108 23.00 7.19 -8.77
N LYS A 109 22.71 5.87 -8.76
CA LYS A 109 22.06 5.18 -9.88
C LYS A 109 20.71 5.83 -10.16
N LEU A 110 19.87 5.99 -9.14
CA LEU A 110 18.52 6.53 -9.27
C LEU A 110 18.49 7.97 -9.78
N THR A 111 19.37 8.84 -9.30
CA THR A 111 19.47 10.23 -9.81
C THR A 111 20.11 10.37 -11.19
N SER A 112 20.67 9.28 -11.73
CA SER A 112 21.28 9.27 -13.06
C SER A 112 20.31 8.75 -14.12
N VAL A 113 19.58 7.66 -13.80
CA VAL A 113 18.77 6.94 -14.80
C VAL A 113 17.32 6.69 -14.39
N GLY A 114 16.91 7.10 -13.19
CA GLY A 114 15.59 6.77 -12.63
C GLY A 114 15.54 5.36 -12.03
N GLY A 115 14.41 5.04 -11.41
CA GLY A 115 14.08 3.70 -10.93
C GLY A 115 13.40 2.89 -12.02
N VAL A 116 13.55 1.57 -11.97
CA VAL A 116 12.89 0.68 -12.93
C VAL A 116 11.50 0.34 -12.40
N THR A 117 10.48 0.55 -13.22
CA THR A 117 9.09 0.22 -12.88
C THR A 117 8.48 -0.68 -13.94
N HIS A 118 7.46 -1.46 -13.57
CA HIS A 118 6.68 -2.20 -14.56
C HIS A 118 5.65 -1.34 -15.29
N HIS A 119 5.49 -0.07 -14.91
CA HIS A 119 4.43 0.79 -15.42
C HIS A 119 4.82 1.33 -16.80
N CYS A 120 3.90 1.21 -17.75
CA CYS A 120 4.12 1.58 -19.14
C CYS A 120 3.25 2.75 -19.60
N GLY A 121 2.12 3.04 -18.94
CA GLY A 121 1.27 4.16 -19.31
C GLY A 121 -0.15 4.06 -18.79
N MET A 122 -0.97 5.07 -19.11
CA MET A 122 -2.40 5.12 -18.82
C MET A 122 -3.19 5.19 -20.12
N VAL A 123 -4.24 4.40 -20.21
CA VAL A 123 -5.09 4.33 -21.41
C VAL A 123 -6.13 5.46 -21.35
N ASP A 124 -6.32 6.18 -22.44
CA ASP A 124 -7.40 7.15 -22.59
C ASP A 124 -8.76 6.44 -22.63
N ALA A 125 -9.71 6.90 -21.82
CA ALA A 125 -11.00 6.26 -21.63
C ALA A 125 -11.89 6.22 -22.89
N THR A 126 -11.61 7.08 -23.89
CA THR A 126 -12.44 7.23 -25.09
C THR A 126 -11.78 6.64 -26.32
N THR A 127 -10.49 6.91 -26.51
CA THR A 127 -9.74 6.59 -27.73
C THR A 127 -8.93 5.30 -27.63
N GLY A 128 -8.63 4.85 -26.41
CA GLY A 128 -7.72 3.75 -26.15
C GLY A 128 -6.24 4.10 -26.37
N GLU A 129 -5.91 5.36 -26.70
CA GLU A 129 -4.52 5.82 -26.81
C GLU A 129 -3.80 5.75 -25.47
N VAL A 130 -2.49 5.50 -25.50
CA VAL A 130 -1.70 5.31 -24.27
C VAL A 130 -0.85 6.55 -24.01
N SER A 131 -1.10 7.16 -22.87
CA SER A 131 -0.24 8.21 -22.33
C SER A 131 0.90 7.58 -21.54
N HIS A 132 2.11 7.59 -22.11
CA HIS A 132 3.33 7.11 -21.45
C HIS A 132 3.89 8.14 -20.47
N GLU A 133 3.75 9.43 -20.81
CA GLU A 133 4.11 10.57 -19.99
C GLU A 133 2.93 11.51 -19.83
N GLY A 134 2.71 12.01 -18.63
CA GLY A 134 1.54 12.84 -18.36
C GLY A 134 0.23 12.05 -18.48
N LEU A 135 -0.90 12.75 -18.42
CA LEU A 135 -2.21 12.12 -18.44
C LEU A 135 -2.79 12.05 -19.85
N PRO A 136 -3.65 11.04 -20.13
CA PRO A 136 -4.53 11.09 -21.28
C PRO A 136 -5.53 12.26 -21.17
N GLU A 137 -6.15 12.63 -22.30
CA GLU A 137 -7.20 13.66 -22.33
C GLU A 137 -8.40 13.24 -21.46
N ASN A 138 -8.77 11.96 -21.53
CA ASN A 138 -9.82 11.35 -20.72
C ASN A 138 -9.19 10.34 -19.75
N GLU A 139 -9.09 10.72 -18.48
CA GLU A 139 -8.66 9.84 -17.40
C GLU A 139 -9.52 8.57 -17.36
N SER A 140 -8.87 7.43 -17.14
CA SER A 140 -9.52 6.12 -17.00
C SER A 140 -9.06 5.39 -15.74
N ALA A 141 -9.63 4.21 -15.49
CA ALA A 141 -9.11 3.29 -14.48
C ALA A 141 -8.05 2.32 -15.03
N LEU A 142 -7.61 2.50 -16.28
CA LEU A 142 -6.81 1.54 -17.04
C LEU A 142 -5.34 1.98 -17.14
N ASN A 143 -4.43 1.18 -16.59
CA ASN A 143 -2.99 1.34 -16.76
C ASN A 143 -2.39 0.15 -17.50
N ILE A 144 -1.33 0.39 -18.27
CA ILE A 144 -0.55 -0.67 -18.92
C ILE A 144 0.67 -0.96 -18.06
N VAL A 145 0.92 -2.24 -17.82
CA VAL A 145 2.12 -2.69 -17.11
C VAL A 145 2.79 -3.88 -17.82
N ARG A 146 4.11 -3.98 -17.65
CA ARG A 146 4.90 -5.16 -18.00
C ARG A 146 4.53 -6.32 -17.08
N ARG A 147 4.34 -7.49 -17.67
CA ARG A 147 4.08 -8.74 -16.95
C ARG A 147 5.39 -9.30 -16.39
N PHE A 148 5.28 -9.80 -15.17
CA PHE A 148 6.29 -10.63 -14.53
C PHE A 148 5.66 -11.95 -14.13
N LYS A 149 6.46 -13.01 -14.13
CA LYS A 149 5.99 -14.33 -13.70
C LYS A 149 5.67 -14.29 -12.21
N ILE A 150 4.50 -14.83 -11.85
CA ILE A 150 4.13 -15.06 -10.46
C ILE A 150 4.31 -16.54 -10.19
N GLU A 151 5.30 -16.86 -9.36
CA GLU A 151 5.62 -18.22 -8.94
C GLU A 151 5.21 -18.40 -7.48
N LYS A 152 4.59 -19.53 -7.16
CA LYS A 152 4.17 -19.86 -5.78
C LYS A 152 5.17 -20.82 -5.14
N PRO A 153 5.51 -20.70 -3.85
CA PRO A 153 6.31 -21.73 -3.20
C PRO A 153 5.59 -23.07 -3.22
N ASP A 154 6.36 -24.15 -3.31
CA ASP A 154 5.82 -25.50 -3.25
C ASP A 154 5.60 -25.88 -1.79
N GLN A 155 4.50 -26.57 -1.47
CA GLN A 155 4.26 -27.06 -0.11
C GLN A 155 4.79 -28.48 0.03
N ASP A 156 5.68 -28.72 0.98
CA ASP A 156 6.22 -30.04 1.30
C ASP A 156 6.12 -30.34 2.81
N LYS A 157 6.60 -31.52 3.23
CA LYS A 157 6.45 -32.03 4.59
C LYS A 157 7.80 -32.41 5.19
N PHE A 158 8.09 -31.83 6.34
CA PHE A 158 9.10 -32.32 7.25
C PHE A 158 8.44 -33.21 8.30
N LEU A 159 8.49 -34.53 8.09
CA LEU A 159 7.76 -35.52 8.89
C LEU A 159 6.25 -35.27 8.89
N LYS A 160 5.70 -34.75 10.00
CA LYS A 160 4.27 -34.43 10.17
C LYS A 160 3.96 -32.94 10.01
N HIS A 161 4.98 -32.11 9.81
CA HIS A 161 4.83 -30.65 9.72
C HIS A 161 4.99 -30.19 8.27
N SER A 162 4.04 -29.40 7.79
CA SER A 162 4.15 -28.78 6.46
C SER A 162 5.12 -27.61 6.50
N PHE A 163 5.86 -27.40 5.41
CA PHE A 163 6.67 -26.20 5.18
C PHE A 163 6.56 -25.77 3.71
N TYR A 164 6.95 -24.53 3.42
CA TYR A 164 6.98 -23.99 2.07
C TYR A 164 8.42 -23.98 1.55
N ASP A 165 8.65 -24.60 0.40
CA ASP A 165 9.92 -24.62 -0.30
C ASP A 165 10.01 -23.48 -1.31
N TYR A 166 11.00 -22.62 -1.09
CA TYR A 166 11.33 -21.48 -1.94
C TYR A 166 12.59 -21.75 -2.79
N SER A 167 13.14 -22.95 -2.77
CA SER A 167 14.41 -23.30 -3.43
C SER A 167 14.45 -22.92 -4.91
N LYS A 168 13.31 -23.09 -5.62
CA LYS A 168 13.19 -22.75 -7.04
C LYS A 168 13.41 -21.28 -7.36
N PHE A 169 13.18 -20.36 -6.41
CA PHE A 169 13.32 -18.92 -6.65
C PHE A 169 14.76 -18.48 -6.95
N ASN A 170 15.77 -19.27 -6.55
CA ASN A 170 17.18 -18.97 -6.84
C ASN A 170 17.51 -19.00 -8.35
N ASP A 171 16.78 -19.83 -9.12
CA ASP A 171 17.01 -20.03 -10.55
C ASP A 171 16.01 -19.26 -11.43
N LEU A 172 15.08 -18.52 -10.81
CA LEU A 172 14.08 -17.74 -11.52
C LEU A 172 14.62 -16.36 -11.94
N ASP A 173 14.12 -15.90 -13.08
CA ASP A 173 14.31 -14.56 -13.59
C ASP A 173 13.00 -14.07 -14.25
N ARG A 174 12.85 -12.74 -14.39
CA ARG A 174 11.61 -12.08 -14.82
C ARG A 174 10.40 -12.49 -13.98
N ASN A 175 10.57 -12.59 -12.66
CA ASN A 175 9.54 -12.98 -11.70
C ASN A 175 9.37 -11.95 -10.58
N VAL A 176 8.17 -11.93 -9.99
CA VAL A 176 7.91 -11.18 -8.75
C VAL A 176 8.65 -11.87 -7.60
N VAL A 177 9.34 -11.09 -6.76
CA VAL A 177 9.97 -11.56 -5.53
C VAL A 177 8.85 -11.94 -4.55
N PRO A 178 8.87 -13.12 -3.91
CA PRO A 178 7.74 -13.63 -3.13
C PRO A 178 7.63 -12.99 -1.73
N LEU A 179 7.75 -11.67 -1.66
CA LEU A 179 7.75 -10.87 -0.44
C LEU A 179 6.95 -9.58 -0.65
N GLU A 180 6.18 -9.18 0.35
CA GLU A 180 5.78 -7.77 0.46
C GLU A 180 6.83 -7.03 1.31
N CYS A 181 7.20 -5.84 0.88
CA CYS A 181 8.19 -4.99 1.53
C CYS A 181 7.51 -3.80 2.17
N ILE A 182 7.27 -3.87 3.48
CA ILE A 182 6.54 -2.85 4.23
C ILE A 182 7.54 -1.84 4.79
N VAL A 183 7.52 -0.62 4.26
CA VAL A 183 8.35 0.48 4.73
C VAL A 183 7.60 1.23 5.82
N ARG A 184 8.26 1.52 6.94
CA ARG A 184 7.70 2.31 8.03
C ARG A 184 8.61 3.48 8.34
N PHE A 185 8.06 4.69 8.19
CA PHE A 185 8.66 5.90 8.70
C PHE A 185 8.32 6.11 10.17
N GLY A 186 7.14 5.67 10.60
CA GLY A 186 6.66 5.80 11.97
C GLY A 186 5.79 4.62 12.38
N ILE A 187 5.33 4.64 13.63
CA ILE A 187 4.47 3.59 14.18
C ILE A 187 3.09 4.19 14.46
N THR A 188 2.03 3.61 13.92
CA THR A 188 0.65 4.02 14.23
C THR A 188 0.01 3.09 15.27
N SER A 189 -0.99 3.57 16.01
CA SER A 189 -1.78 2.74 16.96
C SER A 189 -2.34 1.46 16.30
N GLY A 190 -2.77 1.57 15.04
CA GLY A 190 -3.29 0.47 14.23
C GLY A 190 -2.25 -0.49 13.62
N SER A 191 -0.95 -0.34 13.89
CA SER A 191 0.09 -1.19 13.31
C SER A 191 0.10 -2.60 13.93
N SER A 192 0.18 -3.65 13.10
CA SER A 192 0.31 -5.05 13.57
C SER A 192 1.60 -5.26 14.36
N VAL A 193 2.69 -4.62 13.92
CA VAL A 193 4.00 -4.64 14.59
C VAL A 193 3.88 -4.04 15.99
N PHE A 194 3.16 -2.92 16.12
CA PHE A 194 2.95 -2.28 17.42
C PHE A 194 2.08 -3.13 18.36
N ARG A 195 0.98 -3.69 17.85
CA ARG A 195 0.14 -4.61 18.64
C ARG A 195 0.90 -5.84 19.13
N LYS A 196 1.81 -6.39 18.30
CA LYS A 196 2.70 -7.48 18.71
C LYS A 196 3.67 -7.00 19.80
N TYR A 197 4.31 -5.86 19.60
CA TYR A 197 5.27 -5.26 20.53
C TYR A 197 4.69 -5.03 21.93
N LEU A 198 3.44 -4.54 22.03
CA LEU A 198 2.77 -4.30 23.31
C LEU A 198 2.51 -5.59 24.12
N LYS A 199 2.46 -6.75 23.48
CA LYS A 199 2.24 -8.06 24.14
C LYS A 199 3.54 -8.73 24.61
N LEU A 200 4.70 -8.17 24.25
CA LEU A 200 6.00 -8.74 24.60
C LEU A 200 6.42 -8.37 26.02
N SER A 201 7.20 -9.25 26.64
CA SER A 201 7.96 -8.93 27.86
C SER A 201 9.00 -7.83 27.56
N ASP A 202 9.45 -7.09 28.57
CA ASP A 202 10.46 -6.04 28.35
C ASP A 202 11.77 -6.59 27.76
N SER A 203 12.18 -7.81 28.12
CA SER A 203 13.35 -8.46 27.52
C SER A 203 13.14 -8.84 26.05
N ASP A 204 11.92 -9.20 25.66
CA ASP A 204 11.61 -9.57 24.27
C ASP A 204 11.34 -8.35 23.40
N LYS A 205 10.84 -7.25 23.97
CA LYS A 205 10.72 -5.96 23.29
C LYS A 205 12.08 -5.51 22.74
N ARG A 206 13.13 -5.57 23.56
CA ARG A 206 14.47 -5.17 23.12
C ARG A 206 15.01 -6.01 21.98
N LYS A 207 14.78 -7.33 22.00
CA LYS A 207 15.17 -8.23 20.91
C LYS A 207 14.38 -7.91 19.63
N PHE A 208 13.08 -7.67 19.77
CA PHE A 208 12.20 -7.34 18.67
C PHE A 208 12.57 -6.00 18.01
N GLU A 209 12.90 -4.97 18.80
CA GLU A 209 13.43 -3.69 18.29
C GLU A 209 14.68 -3.89 17.43
N LEU A 210 15.64 -4.68 17.94
CA LEU A 210 16.88 -4.98 17.23
C LEU A 210 16.64 -5.76 15.93
N GLU A 211 15.71 -6.73 15.94
CA GLU A 211 15.34 -7.51 14.76
C GLU A 211 14.66 -6.66 13.67
N LEU A 212 13.78 -5.75 14.09
CA LEU A 212 13.15 -4.76 13.21
C LEU A 212 14.17 -3.78 12.63
N GLY A 213 15.24 -3.49 13.37
CA GLY A 213 16.19 -2.42 13.04
C GLY A 213 15.76 -1.05 13.60
N ALA A 214 14.90 -1.06 14.62
CA ALA A 214 14.51 0.14 15.35
C ALA A 214 15.60 0.54 16.36
N ASN A 215 15.84 1.85 16.52
CA ASN A 215 16.85 2.41 17.42
C ASN A 215 16.29 2.83 18.79
N GLY A 216 15.15 2.26 19.20
CA GLY A 216 14.50 2.54 20.48
C GLY A 216 13.13 1.89 20.59
N PRO A 217 12.41 2.13 21.70
CA PRO A 217 11.04 1.66 21.88
C PRO A 217 10.13 2.11 20.75
N LEU A 218 9.14 1.28 20.41
CA LEU A 218 8.10 1.66 19.46
C LEU A 218 7.02 2.43 20.22
N THR A 219 6.73 3.67 19.79
CA THR A 219 5.66 4.50 20.34
C THR A 219 4.65 4.81 19.24
N ALA A 220 3.35 4.69 19.56
CA ALA A 220 2.31 5.09 18.61
C ALA A 220 2.39 6.58 18.31
N TRP A 221 2.17 6.91 17.04
CA TRP A 221 2.21 8.26 16.47
C TRP A 221 3.55 8.98 16.60
N GLU A 222 4.64 8.22 16.68
CA GLU A 222 6.00 8.76 16.59
C GLU A 222 6.70 8.30 15.31
N TYR A 223 7.44 9.23 14.71
CA TYR A 223 8.37 8.92 13.64
C TYR A 223 9.58 8.19 14.20
N LEU A 224 10.02 7.17 13.48
CA LEU A 224 11.27 6.47 13.74
C LEU A 224 12.43 7.34 13.26
N THR A 225 13.50 7.38 14.06
CA THR A 225 14.77 7.98 13.61
C THR A 225 15.44 7.16 12.53
N THR A 226 15.09 5.88 12.43
CA THR A 226 15.54 4.96 11.37
C THR A 226 14.31 4.34 10.71
N PRO A 227 13.99 4.68 9.45
CA PRO A 227 12.96 3.97 8.71
C PRO A 227 13.28 2.48 8.64
N ILE A 228 12.28 1.63 8.83
CA ILE A 228 12.45 0.17 8.82
C ILE A 228 11.73 -0.45 7.64
N VAL A 229 12.25 -1.59 7.18
CA VAL A 229 11.60 -2.48 6.22
C VAL A 229 11.28 -3.80 6.89
N ASP A 230 9.99 -4.12 6.94
CA ASP A 230 9.47 -5.42 7.33
C ASP A 230 9.11 -6.22 6.10
N PHE A 231 9.17 -7.54 6.22
CA PHE A 231 8.81 -8.45 5.17
C PHE A 231 7.64 -9.33 5.59
N THR A 232 6.72 -9.56 4.67
CA THR A 232 5.72 -10.63 4.77
C THR A 232 5.91 -11.61 3.61
N SER A 233 5.59 -12.88 3.83
CA SER A 233 5.50 -13.85 2.74
C SER A 233 4.43 -13.43 1.74
N LYS A 234 4.58 -13.88 0.49
CA LYS A 234 3.53 -13.80 -0.53
C LYS A 234 3.29 -15.16 -1.14
N TYR A 235 2.04 -15.43 -1.52
CA TYR A 235 1.59 -16.65 -2.22
C TYR A 235 1.54 -17.92 -1.37
N GLU A 236 1.74 -17.80 -0.05
CA GLU A 236 1.23 -18.75 0.94
C GLU A 236 -0.30 -18.55 1.08
N PRO A 237 -1.06 -19.48 1.69
CA PRO A 237 -2.50 -19.30 1.94
C PRO A 237 -2.83 -18.07 2.80
N GLU A 238 -1.93 -17.73 3.73
CA GLU A 238 -1.98 -16.50 4.53
C GLU A 238 -0.59 -15.87 4.55
N ASP A 239 -0.50 -14.58 4.22
CA ASP A 239 0.74 -13.81 4.30
C ASP A 239 1.14 -13.66 5.79
N ARG A 240 2.39 -13.99 6.12
CA ARG A 240 2.91 -13.93 7.50
C ARG A 240 4.16 -13.08 7.57
N ALA A 241 4.39 -12.45 8.72
CA ALA A 241 5.64 -11.72 8.97
C ALA A 241 6.83 -12.69 8.99
N VAL A 242 7.90 -12.31 8.29
CA VAL A 242 9.14 -13.09 8.19
C VAL A 242 10.34 -12.26 8.62
N THR A 243 11.37 -12.92 9.15
CA THR A 243 12.60 -12.23 9.55
C THR A 243 13.38 -11.78 8.30
N LYS A 244 14.31 -10.82 8.42
CA LYS A 244 15.15 -10.41 7.28
C LYS A 244 15.98 -11.57 6.72
N GLN A 245 16.44 -12.47 7.59
CA GLN A 245 17.20 -13.66 7.16
C GLN A 245 16.32 -14.66 6.42
N GLU A 246 15.09 -14.85 6.87
CA GLU A 246 14.11 -15.70 6.21
C GLU A 246 13.69 -15.11 4.86
N ALA A 247 13.38 -13.80 4.82
CA ALA A 247 13.09 -13.07 3.60
C ALA A 247 14.22 -13.21 2.56
N HIS A 248 15.49 -13.03 2.95
CA HIS A 248 16.62 -13.27 2.07
C HIS A 248 16.58 -14.67 1.46
N ASN A 249 16.40 -15.71 2.28
CA ASN A 249 16.37 -17.10 1.83
C ASN A 249 15.14 -17.44 0.95
N MET A 250 14.01 -16.75 1.15
CA MET A 250 12.79 -16.91 0.34
C MET A 250 12.86 -16.16 -0.98
N SER A 251 13.61 -15.04 -1.03
CA SER A 251 13.56 -14.08 -2.13
C SER A 251 14.13 -14.59 -3.45
N GLY A 252 15.05 -15.57 -3.40
CA GLY A 252 15.85 -15.98 -4.56
C GLY A 252 16.92 -14.97 -4.97
N LEU A 253 17.15 -13.92 -4.16
CA LEU A 253 18.14 -12.88 -4.42
C LEU A 253 19.47 -13.21 -3.72
N ASP A 254 20.57 -12.75 -4.32
CA ASP A 254 21.85 -12.74 -3.61
C ASP A 254 21.89 -11.65 -2.52
N ALA A 255 22.89 -11.74 -1.64
CA ALA A 255 23.00 -10.83 -0.49
C ALA A 255 23.10 -9.35 -0.88
N LYS A 256 23.76 -9.04 -2.01
CA LYS A 256 23.94 -7.66 -2.46
C LYS A 256 22.62 -7.09 -2.97
N THR A 257 21.92 -7.85 -3.80
CA THR A 257 20.64 -7.49 -4.40
C THR A 257 19.54 -7.40 -3.34
N PHE A 258 19.54 -8.29 -2.35
CA PHE A 258 18.61 -8.21 -1.22
C PHE A 258 18.85 -6.97 -0.34
N ALA A 259 20.12 -6.59 -0.09
CA ALA A 259 20.43 -5.35 0.61
C ALA A 259 20.00 -4.11 -0.21
N GLU A 260 20.20 -4.15 -1.53
CA GLU A 260 19.70 -3.11 -2.44
C GLU A 260 18.18 -3.02 -2.43
N LEU A 261 17.46 -4.15 -2.37
CA LEU A 261 15.99 -4.19 -2.27
C LEU A 261 15.49 -3.45 -1.03
N GLY A 262 16.07 -3.70 0.15
CA GLY A 262 15.69 -2.98 1.37
C GLY A 262 15.93 -1.47 1.26
N LYS A 263 17.06 -1.07 0.66
CA LYS A 263 17.38 0.34 0.44
C LYS A 263 16.44 0.99 -0.59
N LEU A 264 16.17 0.32 -1.70
CA LEU A 264 15.28 0.77 -2.76
C LEU A 264 13.85 0.91 -2.24
N ALA A 265 13.38 0.01 -1.38
CA ALA A 265 12.09 0.13 -0.71
C ALA A 265 12.00 1.42 0.13
N ILE A 266 13.00 1.72 0.96
CA ILE A 266 13.03 2.96 1.76
C ILE A 266 13.06 4.19 0.86
N LEU A 267 13.91 4.21 -0.17
CA LEU A 267 14.00 5.33 -1.11
C LEU A 267 12.70 5.53 -1.91
N GLY A 268 12.07 4.46 -2.38
CA GLY A 268 10.74 4.51 -2.98
C GLY A 268 9.69 5.04 -2.00
N GLY A 269 9.78 4.65 -0.72
CA GLY A 269 8.97 5.20 0.35
C GLY A 269 9.17 6.71 0.52
N TRP A 270 10.40 7.21 0.41
CA TRP A 270 10.68 8.65 0.41
C TRP A 270 10.07 9.36 -0.79
N ALA A 271 10.05 8.74 -1.98
CA ALA A 271 9.39 9.32 -3.15
C ALA A 271 7.88 9.52 -2.91
N VAL A 272 7.21 8.53 -2.31
CA VAL A 272 5.80 8.67 -1.89
C VAL A 272 5.66 9.72 -0.81
N ARG A 273 6.59 9.77 0.15
CA ARG A 273 6.60 10.75 1.25
C ARG A 273 6.66 12.17 0.74
N VAL A 274 7.61 12.47 -0.16
CA VAL A 274 7.76 13.78 -0.80
C VAL A 274 6.47 14.19 -1.52
N MET A 275 5.79 13.25 -2.18
CA MET A 275 4.53 13.52 -2.88
C MET A 275 3.39 13.89 -1.91
N VAL A 276 3.17 13.10 -0.85
CA VAL A 276 2.02 13.31 0.05
C VAL A 276 2.26 14.43 1.08
N GLU A 277 3.52 14.65 1.51
CA GLU A 277 3.84 15.73 2.45
C GLU A 277 3.69 17.11 1.83
N LYS A 278 3.85 17.25 0.50
CA LYS A 278 3.48 18.49 -0.22
C LYS A 278 2.01 18.87 0.00
N MET A 279 1.13 17.89 0.24
CA MET A 279 -0.31 18.07 0.50
C MET A 279 -0.64 18.28 1.98
N GLY A 280 0.36 18.48 2.84
CA GLY A 280 0.15 18.61 4.29
C GLY A 280 -0.15 17.30 5.01
N LEU A 281 0.09 16.15 4.37
CA LEU A 281 -0.13 14.83 4.96
C LEU A 281 1.17 14.20 5.45
N GLN A 282 1.11 13.46 6.55
CA GLN A 282 2.22 12.68 7.11
C GLN A 282 2.15 11.23 6.63
N LEU A 283 3.20 10.74 5.97
CA LEU A 283 3.30 9.34 5.56
C LEU A 283 3.86 8.49 6.70
N TRP A 284 3.15 7.42 7.10
CA TRP A 284 3.57 6.54 8.21
C TRP A 284 4.17 5.24 7.74
N ASP A 285 3.46 4.55 6.85
CA ASP A 285 3.87 3.28 6.27
C ASP A 285 3.31 3.11 4.86
N LEU A 286 3.96 2.25 4.08
CA LEU A 286 3.51 1.79 2.77
C LEU A 286 4.04 0.39 2.49
N LYS A 287 3.52 -0.25 1.46
CA LYS A 287 3.89 -1.62 1.09
C LYS A 287 4.24 -1.70 -0.39
N TRP A 288 5.46 -2.15 -0.69
CA TRP A 288 5.94 -2.42 -2.04
C TRP A 288 5.91 -3.91 -2.36
N GLU A 289 5.76 -4.23 -3.64
CA GLU A 289 6.23 -5.48 -4.22
C GLU A 289 7.32 -5.17 -5.25
N PHE A 290 8.28 -6.09 -5.39
CA PHE A 290 9.37 -5.97 -6.35
C PHE A 290 9.42 -7.19 -7.25
N ALA A 291 9.86 -7.01 -8.49
CA ALA A 291 10.26 -8.09 -9.37
C ALA A 291 11.76 -8.03 -9.65
N ARG A 292 12.32 -9.19 -10.02
CA ARG A 292 13.68 -9.33 -10.53
C ARG A 292 13.64 -9.40 -12.06
N ASP A 293 14.52 -8.64 -12.70
CA ASP A 293 14.78 -8.68 -14.15
C ASP A 293 16.29 -8.62 -14.39
N GLY A 294 16.93 -9.79 -14.48
CA GLY A 294 18.38 -9.92 -14.43
C GLY A 294 18.95 -9.43 -13.08
N ASP A 295 19.75 -8.36 -13.15
CA ASP A 295 20.36 -7.69 -12.00
C ASP A 295 19.53 -6.49 -11.51
N ASP A 296 18.45 -6.13 -12.21
CA ASP A 296 17.60 -5.00 -11.85
C ASP A 296 16.43 -5.44 -10.96
N LEU A 297 16.15 -4.61 -9.96
CA LEU A 297 14.92 -4.66 -9.17
C LEU A 297 13.91 -3.70 -9.77
N VAL A 298 12.69 -4.18 -9.95
CA VAL A 298 11.61 -3.46 -10.62
C VAL A 298 10.49 -3.22 -9.62
N PHE A 299 10.06 -1.96 -9.44
CA PHE A 299 8.85 -1.67 -8.68
C PHE A 299 7.65 -2.24 -9.45
N VAL A 300 6.88 -3.12 -8.80
CA VAL A 300 5.69 -3.75 -9.36
C VAL A 300 4.49 -3.55 -8.45
N ASP A 301 3.38 -4.22 -8.81
CA ASP A 301 2.06 -4.08 -8.18
C ASP A 301 1.51 -2.65 -8.22
N THR A 302 0.65 -2.29 -7.26
CA THR A 302 -0.07 -1.02 -7.23
C THR A 302 0.29 -0.25 -5.96
N ILE A 303 0.69 1.00 -6.12
CA ILE A 303 0.68 1.99 -5.04
C ILE A 303 -0.38 3.04 -5.34
N ASP A 304 -1.34 3.11 -4.44
CA ASP A 304 -2.36 4.15 -4.38
C ASP A 304 -2.80 4.36 -2.91
N THR A 305 -3.91 5.06 -2.70
CA THR A 305 -4.47 5.36 -1.36
C THR A 305 -4.90 4.13 -0.56
N ASP A 306 -4.90 2.93 -1.13
CA ASP A 306 -5.06 1.66 -0.41
C ASP A 306 -3.72 1.08 0.09
N SER A 307 -2.61 1.45 -0.54
CA SER A 307 -1.28 0.84 -0.34
C SER A 307 -0.39 1.58 0.67
N PHE A 308 -0.79 2.78 1.11
CA PHE A 308 -0.08 3.56 2.12
C PHE A 308 -1.00 4.09 3.22
N ARG A 309 -0.40 4.55 4.32
CA ARG A 309 -1.07 5.26 5.40
C ARG A 309 -0.56 6.68 5.50
N ALA A 310 -1.40 7.63 5.09
CA ALA A 310 -1.15 9.07 5.20
C ALA A 310 -2.21 9.72 6.08
N THR A 311 -1.79 10.66 6.93
CA THR A 311 -2.69 11.32 7.88
C THR A 311 -2.46 12.82 7.99
N SER A 312 -3.43 13.53 8.56
CA SER A 312 -3.21 14.85 9.16
C SER A 312 -3.49 14.78 10.66
N ILE A 313 -3.01 15.75 11.42
CA ILE A 313 -3.35 15.93 12.83
C ILE A 313 -4.27 17.15 12.92
N LEU A 314 -5.44 16.99 13.52
CA LEU A 314 -6.38 18.07 13.76
C LEU A 314 -6.45 18.41 15.24
N GLU A 315 -6.56 19.70 15.54
CA GLU A 315 -6.93 20.18 16.86
C GLU A 315 -8.46 20.36 16.91
N ASP A 316 -9.12 19.67 17.83
CA ASP A 316 -10.57 19.72 18.03
C ASP A 316 -10.89 19.68 19.52
N ASP A 317 -11.56 20.71 20.04
CA ASP A 317 -11.94 20.85 21.46
C ASP A 317 -10.78 20.57 22.46
N GLY A 318 -9.58 21.04 22.13
CA GLY A 318 -8.37 20.83 22.94
C GLY A 318 -7.73 19.45 22.82
N ASP A 319 -8.33 18.55 22.04
CA ASP A 319 -7.75 17.25 21.68
C ASP A 319 -6.99 17.34 20.35
N ARG A 320 -5.99 16.46 20.19
CA ARG A 320 -5.28 16.27 18.92
C ARG A 320 -5.69 14.92 18.34
N ILE A 321 -6.38 14.93 17.21
CA ILE A 321 -6.96 13.74 16.59
C ILE A 321 -6.28 13.49 15.25
N VAL A 322 -5.81 12.26 15.03
CA VAL A 322 -5.26 11.84 13.74
C VAL A 322 -6.38 11.44 12.79
N ILE A 323 -6.37 12.01 11.57
CA ILE A 323 -7.33 11.68 10.52
C ILE A 323 -6.63 10.98 9.35
N HIS A 324 -7.19 9.87 8.90
CA HIS A 324 -6.68 9.08 7.79
C HIS A 324 -7.19 9.58 6.43
N TYR A 325 -6.33 9.62 5.42
CA TYR A 325 -6.65 10.01 4.03
C TYR A 325 -6.42 8.85 3.06
N ASN A 326 -6.65 7.65 3.58
CA ASN A 326 -6.35 6.38 2.94
C ASN A 326 -7.37 5.35 3.45
N LYS A 327 -7.28 4.11 2.96
CA LYS A 327 -8.17 2.99 3.34
C LYS A 327 -8.36 2.78 4.85
N GLN A 328 -7.43 3.25 5.68
CA GLN A 328 -7.56 3.18 7.14
C GLN A 328 -8.79 3.96 7.67
N ALA A 329 -9.22 5.04 7.02
CA ALA A 329 -10.45 5.76 7.39
C ALA A 329 -11.69 4.87 7.33
N MET A 330 -11.80 4.03 6.28
CA MET A 330 -12.89 3.05 6.14
C MET A 330 -12.81 1.97 7.23
N ARG A 331 -11.60 1.48 7.56
CA ARG A 331 -11.41 0.51 8.65
C ARG A 331 -11.84 1.10 9.99
N ASP A 332 -11.56 2.38 10.23
CA ASP A 332 -11.89 3.04 11.48
C ASP A 332 -13.38 3.30 11.58
N TYR A 333 -14.06 3.68 10.49
CA TYR A 333 -15.52 3.74 10.41
C TYR A 333 -16.18 2.44 10.87
N TYR A 334 -15.78 1.29 10.29
CA TYR A 334 -16.36 0.00 10.68
C TYR A 334 -16.03 -0.39 12.11
N LYS A 335 -14.83 -0.09 12.63
CA LYS A 335 -14.49 -0.36 14.03
C LYS A 335 -15.35 0.45 15.00
N ILE A 336 -15.63 1.71 14.66
CA ILE A 336 -16.32 2.67 15.53
C ILE A 336 -17.84 2.45 15.46
N ALA A 337 -18.40 2.35 14.25
CA ALA A 337 -19.85 2.29 14.04
C ALA A 337 -20.42 0.85 13.98
N HIS A 338 -19.58 -0.16 13.73
CA HIS A 338 -20.00 -1.54 13.46
C HIS A 338 -19.12 -2.58 14.18
N SER A 339 -18.85 -2.35 15.46
CA SER A 339 -17.97 -3.18 16.27
C SER A 339 -18.49 -4.62 16.47
N ASP A 340 -19.80 -4.81 16.48
CA ASP A 340 -20.49 -6.12 16.53
C ASP A 340 -20.22 -6.95 15.27
N TRP A 341 -20.33 -6.33 14.09
CA TRP A 341 -19.98 -6.96 12.81
C TRP A 341 -18.49 -7.32 12.77
N LEU A 342 -17.62 -6.42 13.22
CA LEU A 342 -16.18 -6.71 13.29
C LEU A 342 -15.87 -7.87 14.26
N SER A 343 -16.59 -7.96 15.39
CA SER A 343 -16.48 -9.09 16.31
C SER A 343 -16.83 -10.40 15.62
N ALA A 344 -17.94 -10.44 14.88
CA ALA A 344 -18.36 -11.62 14.14
C ALA A 344 -17.33 -12.08 13.10
N ILE A 345 -16.64 -11.15 12.41
CA ILE A 345 -15.53 -11.47 11.51
C ILE A 345 -14.37 -12.12 12.28
N ASN A 346 -13.99 -11.54 13.43
CA ASN A 346 -12.88 -12.05 14.22
C ASN A 346 -13.17 -13.46 14.75
N ASP A 347 -14.39 -13.70 15.22
CA ASP A 347 -14.84 -15.03 15.67
C ASP A 347 -14.83 -16.05 14.53
N ALA A 348 -15.29 -15.65 13.33
CA ALA A 348 -15.22 -16.49 12.15
C ALA A 348 -13.78 -16.78 11.73
N LYS A 349 -12.86 -15.80 11.82
CA LYS A 349 -11.42 -16.00 11.56
C LYS A 349 -10.79 -16.95 12.56
N GLU A 350 -11.14 -16.86 13.84
CA GLU A 350 -10.65 -17.78 14.86
C GLU A 350 -11.14 -19.22 14.63
N GLN A 351 -12.43 -19.39 14.35
CA GLN A 351 -12.99 -20.69 14.02
C GLN A 351 -12.39 -21.25 12.72
N GLY A 352 -12.27 -20.45 11.67
CA GLY A 352 -11.69 -20.86 10.39
C GLY A 352 -10.26 -21.38 10.52
N ARG A 353 -9.43 -20.71 11.35
CA ARG A 353 -8.08 -21.20 11.67
C ARG A 353 -8.08 -22.51 12.46
N ALA A 354 -9.01 -22.69 13.39
CA ALA A 354 -9.11 -23.90 14.20
C ALA A 354 -9.59 -25.12 13.38
N GLU A 355 -10.51 -24.89 12.43
CA GLU A 355 -11.15 -25.93 11.64
C GLU A 355 -10.49 -26.15 10.26
N GLY A 356 -9.62 -25.23 9.83
CA GLY A 356 -8.96 -25.29 8.52
C GLY A 356 -9.90 -24.99 7.35
N VAL A 357 -10.93 -24.17 7.58
CA VAL A 357 -11.93 -23.77 6.58
C VAL A 357 -11.84 -22.26 6.32
N PRO A 358 -12.17 -21.78 5.10
CA PRO A 358 -12.18 -20.36 4.82
C PRO A 358 -13.16 -19.62 5.73
N PHE A 359 -12.67 -18.65 6.50
CA PHE A 359 -13.49 -17.93 7.48
C PHE A 359 -14.68 -17.21 6.84
N VAL A 360 -14.57 -16.83 5.56
CA VAL A 360 -15.65 -16.18 4.81
C VAL A 360 -16.84 -17.12 4.68
N GLU A 361 -16.64 -18.42 4.47
CA GLU A 361 -17.75 -19.38 4.41
C GLU A 361 -18.50 -19.47 5.74
N ILE A 362 -17.76 -19.52 6.86
CA ILE A 362 -18.34 -19.48 8.21
C ILE A 362 -19.13 -18.18 8.41
N LEU A 363 -18.53 -17.04 8.07
CA LEU A 363 -19.15 -15.73 8.26
C LEU A 363 -20.46 -15.63 7.45
N ARG A 364 -20.45 -16.02 6.17
CA ARG A 364 -21.63 -15.97 5.30
C ARG A 364 -22.75 -16.88 5.81
N ALA A 365 -22.42 -18.09 6.26
CA ALA A 365 -23.41 -19.00 6.86
C ALA A 365 -24.06 -18.39 8.12
N ARG A 366 -23.27 -17.78 9.01
CA ARG A 366 -23.79 -17.10 10.21
C ARG A 366 -24.65 -15.87 9.87
N GLN A 367 -24.30 -15.14 8.82
CA GLN A 367 -25.10 -14.00 8.36
C GLN A 367 -26.43 -14.43 7.73
N GLU A 368 -26.43 -15.55 7.00
CA GLU A 368 -27.63 -16.16 6.42
C GLU A 368 -28.57 -16.71 7.50
N SER A 369 -28.02 -17.33 8.56
CA SER A 369 -28.82 -17.82 9.69
C SER A 369 -29.27 -16.73 10.67
N GLY A 370 -28.69 -15.53 10.57
CA GLY A 370 -28.95 -14.39 11.46
C GLY A 370 -28.16 -14.42 12.78
N GLU A 371 -27.17 -15.30 12.90
CA GLU A 371 -26.24 -15.37 14.03
C GLU A 371 -25.15 -14.29 13.99
N ALA A 372 -24.91 -13.68 12.82
CA ALA A 372 -24.00 -12.56 12.63
C ALA A 372 -24.67 -11.39 11.89
N PRO A 373 -24.29 -10.13 12.17
CA PRO A 373 -24.77 -8.97 11.42
C PRO A 373 -24.39 -9.08 9.93
N LYS A 374 -25.29 -8.64 9.05
CA LYS A 374 -24.99 -8.47 7.61
C LYS A 374 -23.91 -7.41 7.41
N ASP A 375 -23.27 -7.44 6.24
CA ASP A 375 -22.27 -6.43 5.85
C ASP A 375 -22.90 -5.02 5.91
N PRO A 376 -22.37 -4.10 6.75
CA PRO A 376 -22.97 -2.78 6.91
C PRO A 376 -22.79 -1.93 5.64
N VAL A 377 -23.87 -1.22 5.28
CA VAL A 377 -23.81 -0.16 4.27
C VAL A 377 -23.18 1.07 4.91
N VAL A 378 -22.16 1.64 4.25
CA VAL A 378 -21.49 2.84 4.74
C VAL A 378 -22.41 4.04 4.60
N ASP A 379 -22.45 4.89 5.63
CA ASP A 379 -23.22 6.13 5.62
C ASP A 379 -22.81 7.04 4.45
N GLU A 380 -23.81 7.59 3.74
CA GLU A 380 -23.61 8.42 2.55
C GLU A 380 -22.83 9.71 2.84
N ALA A 381 -23.04 10.32 4.01
CA ALA A 381 -22.31 11.53 4.41
C ALA A 381 -20.84 11.20 4.69
N PHE A 382 -20.55 10.06 5.29
CA PHE A 382 -19.17 9.60 5.47
C PHE A 382 -18.49 9.30 4.13
N LEU A 383 -19.18 8.60 3.21
CA LEU A 383 -18.66 8.32 1.87
C LEU A 383 -18.36 9.62 1.10
N ALA A 384 -19.23 10.62 1.17
CA ALA A 384 -19.02 11.91 0.52
C ALA A 384 -17.76 12.64 1.02
N ILE A 385 -17.39 12.46 2.30
CA ILE A 385 -16.12 12.97 2.84
C ILE A 385 -14.94 12.26 2.18
N GLN A 386 -14.99 10.94 2.04
CA GLN A 386 -13.91 10.15 1.42
C GLN A 386 -13.75 10.47 -0.07
N VAL A 387 -14.86 10.66 -0.81
CA VAL A 387 -14.83 11.17 -2.20
C VAL A 387 -14.09 12.52 -2.26
N GLY A 388 -14.43 13.45 -1.36
CA GLY A 388 -13.77 14.76 -1.27
C GLY A 388 -12.26 14.66 -1.05
N LYS A 389 -11.83 13.80 -0.11
CA LYS A 389 -10.40 13.56 0.17
C LYS A 389 -9.65 13.05 -1.07
N MET A 390 -10.20 12.05 -1.75
CA MET A 390 -9.55 11.48 -2.94
C MET A 390 -9.49 12.45 -4.11
N ASN A 391 -10.55 13.23 -4.34
CA ASN A 391 -10.56 14.25 -5.39
C ASN A 391 -9.53 15.35 -5.14
N LEU A 392 -9.35 15.79 -3.88
CA LEU A 392 -8.32 16.77 -3.52
C LEU A 392 -6.90 16.22 -3.73
N ILE A 393 -6.65 14.97 -3.32
CA ILE A 393 -5.36 14.31 -3.56
C ILE A 393 -5.11 14.20 -5.07
N LYS A 394 -6.11 13.75 -5.84
CA LYS A 394 -6.03 13.66 -7.30
C LYS A 394 -5.72 15.03 -7.90
N ASP A 395 -6.51 16.07 -7.60
CA ASP A 395 -6.32 17.41 -8.14
C ASP A 395 -4.91 17.97 -7.87
N CYS A 396 -4.34 17.70 -6.69
CA CYS A 396 -2.97 18.08 -6.37
C CYS A 396 -1.94 17.37 -7.25
N ILE A 397 -2.08 16.05 -7.41
CA ILE A 397 -1.17 15.22 -8.21
C ILE A 397 -1.20 15.65 -9.68
N LEU A 398 -2.36 16.09 -10.16
CA LEU A 398 -2.52 16.57 -11.52
C LEU A 398 -2.13 18.04 -11.72
N GLY A 399 -1.67 18.73 -10.66
CA GLY A 399 -1.34 20.15 -10.71
C GLY A 399 -2.54 21.06 -11.01
N ARG A 400 -3.77 20.57 -10.77
CA ARG A 400 -5.00 21.36 -10.94
C ARG A 400 -5.23 22.34 -9.80
N ARG A 401 -4.65 22.03 -8.64
CA ARG A 401 -4.65 22.88 -7.44
C ARG A 401 -3.27 22.90 -6.82
N GLU A 402 -2.92 24.04 -6.26
CA GLU A 402 -1.67 24.22 -5.54
C GLU A 402 -1.66 23.41 -4.24
N SER A 403 -0.52 22.85 -3.86
CA SER A 403 -0.43 21.93 -2.72
C SER A 403 -0.84 22.57 -1.39
N ALA A 404 -0.62 23.88 -1.23
CA ALA A 404 -1.06 24.62 -0.04
C ALA A 404 -2.59 24.78 0.04
N GLU A 405 -3.26 24.99 -1.10
CA GLU A 405 -4.73 25.02 -1.15
C GLU A 405 -5.30 23.64 -0.80
N VAL A 406 -4.69 22.59 -1.36
CA VAL A 406 -5.08 21.20 -1.11
C VAL A 406 -4.90 20.85 0.37
N ALA A 407 -3.78 21.25 0.99
CA ALA A 407 -3.53 21.01 2.41
C ALA A 407 -4.65 21.60 3.29
N SER A 408 -5.04 22.85 3.05
CA SER A 408 -6.15 23.49 3.77
C SER A 408 -7.48 22.78 3.52
N ALA A 409 -7.76 22.39 2.28
CA ALA A 409 -9.01 21.72 1.93
C ALA A 409 -9.09 20.29 2.51
N LEU A 410 -7.96 19.58 2.59
CA LEU A 410 -7.87 18.28 3.25
C LEU A 410 -8.12 18.41 4.75
N GLU A 411 -7.53 19.42 5.40
CA GLU A 411 -7.80 19.72 6.81
C GLU A 411 -9.30 19.92 7.08
N ASP A 412 -9.99 20.68 6.21
CA ASP A 412 -11.45 20.88 6.30
C ASP A 412 -12.26 19.60 6.04
N CYS A 413 -11.78 18.71 5.16
CA CYS A 413 -12.37 17.37 5.03
C CYS A 413 -12.21 16.55 6.32
N GLY A 414 -11.06 16.68 6.99
CA GLY A 414 -10.84 16.02 8.27
C GLY A 414 -11.74 16.58 9.38
N LYS A 415 -11.96 17.91 9.45
CA LYS A 415 -12.93 18.52 10.38
C LYS A 415 -14.33 17.97 10.17
N ARG A 416 -14.78 17.88 8.91
CA ARG A 416 -16.08 17.26 8.57
C ARG A 416 -16.17 15.79 9.00
N GLU A 417 -15.06 15.05 8.98
CA GLU A 417 -15.03 13.68 9.50
C GLU A 417 -15.18 13.63 11.02
N VAL A 418 -14.50 14.52 11.76
CA VAL A 418 -14.68 14.67 13.21
C VAL A 418 -16.12 15.07 13.54
N ASP A 419 -16.70 16.02 12.81
CA ASP A 419 -18.10 16.44 12.95
C ASP A 419 -19.07 15.29 12.68
N PHE A 420 -18.78 14.46 11.67
CA PHE A 420 -19.57 13.26 11.37
C PHE A 420 -19.59 12.30 12.56
N TYR A 421 -18.43 11.97 13.13
CA TYR A 421 -18.38 11.10 14.31
C TYR A 421 -19.04 11.76 15.53
N THR A 422 -18.87 13.08 15.71
CA THR A 422 -19.48 13.83 16.81
C THR A 422 -21.00 13.83 16.73
N GLY A 423 -21.56 14.13 15.56
CA GLY A 423 -23.00 14.13 15.31
C GLY A 423 -23.66 12.76 15.48
N ASN A 424 -22.89 11.69 15.32
CA ASN A 424 -23.34 10.30 15.52
C ASN A 424 -23.00 9.73 16.92
N GLY A 425 -22.50 10.55 17.85
CA GLY A 425 -22.18 10.11 19.22
C GLY A 425 -20.93 9.21 19.32
N HIS A 426 -20.03 9.31 18.34
CA HIS A 426 -18.84 8.48 18.19
C HIS A 426 -17.51 9.25 18.38
N ARG A 427 -17.54 10.51 18.82
CA ARG A 427 -16.33 11.33 19.02
C ARG A 427 -15.32 10.67 19.98
N ASP A 428 -15.80 10.15 21.11
CA ASP A 428 -14.92 9.52 22.11
C ASP A 428 -14.27 8.25 21.58
N ALA A 429 -14.98 7.46 20.77
CA ALA A 429 -14.42 6.26 20.12
C ALA A 429 -13.36 6.63 19.06
N LEU A 430 -13.58 7.71 18.30
CA LEU A 430 -12.57 8.26 17.40
C LEU A 430 -11.33 8.70 18.17
N LYS A 431 -11.50 9.41 19.28
CA LYS A 431 -10.41 9.86 20.15
C LYS A 431 -9.66 8.68 20.79
N GLU A 432 -10.35 7.65 21.24
CA GLU A 432 -9.70 6.45 21.79
C GLU A 432 -8.82 5.76 20.73
N LEU A 433 -9.29 5.71 19.48
CA LEU A 433 -8.60 5.04 18.39
C LEU A 433 -7.41 5.86 17.84
N ASN A 434 -7.62 7.16 17.66
CA ASN A 434 -6.77 8.05 16.88
C ASN A 434 -6.34 9.34 17.62
N GLY A 435 -6.65 9.47 18.90
CA GLY A 435 -6.18 10.57 19.73
C GLY A 435 -4.68 10.47 20.02
N LEU A 436 -4.03 11.62 20.03
CA LEU A 436 -2.67 11.77 20.52
C LEU A 436 -2.70 12.03 22.03
N ALA A 437 -1.73 11.47 22.75
CA ALA A 437 -1.58 11.62 24.20
C ALA A 437 -1.13 13.02 24.62
#